data_AF-A0A2E9H460-F1
#
_entry.id   AF-A0A2E9H460-F1
#
_cell.length_a   1.000
_cell.length_b   1.000
_cell.length_c   1.000
_cell.angle_alpha   90.00
_cell.angle_beta   90.00
_cell.angle_gamma   90.00
#
_symmetry.space_group_name_H-M   'P 1'
#
loop_
_entity.id
_entity.type
_entity.pdbx_description
1 polymer ?
#
loop_
_entity_poly.entity_id
_entity_poly.type
_entity_poly.pdbx_seq_one_letter_code
_entity_poly.pdbx_strand_id
1 'polypeptide(L)'
;MSQSNQLSVNSIKEESFYDDDPRAPRTPWGKAQYVTSYCEGLQEVACAGHGGWRVANPELRKMIPTVLRKTWYEEDCEAYIVLFYLYDVLKPLAVEMEQTGNKFPFAGSLRSLLMYSKEQFGERMKYWFHAEWDKINGIESKREDFDSERDYLRYLERREQLASKRKAPTVQDGDLILFKEPFSFNIGGREWELSEFKVVKQGRSVKFKSTNEKFPWLAHLTNWRKRQFEVVKQN
;
A
#
# COMPACT_ATOMS: atom_id res chain seq x y z
N MET A 1 16.89 -31.87 -5.89
CA MET A 1 15.79 -31.81 -4.91
C MET A 1 16.22 -30.84 -3.83
N SER A 2 15.73 -29.60 -3.91
CA SER A 2 16.06 -28.53 -2.95
C SER A 2 15.33 -28.82 -1.64
N GLN A 3 16.04 -28.91 -0.52
CA GLN A 3 15.40 -28.93 0.79
C GLN A 3 14.49 -27.72 0.90
N SER A 4 13.20 -27.96 1.15
CA SER A 4 12.19 -26.92 1.31
C SER A 4 12.56 -26.06 2.50
N ASN A 5 12.71 -24.75 2.27
CA ASN A 5 12.70 -23.70 3.31
C ASN A 5 11.30 -23.66 3.96
N GLN A 6 10.93 -24.71 4.66
CA GLN A 6 9.65 -24.79 5.35
C GLN A 6 9.79 -24.03 6.66
N LEU A 7 8.93 -23.02 6.85
CA LEU A 7 8.82 -22.32 8.12
C LEU A 7 8.33 -23.31 9.19
N SER A 8 8.78 -23.13 10.43
CA SER A 8 8.32 -23.92 11.58
C SER A 8 7.95 -23.00 12.75
N VAL A 9 7.01 -23.41 13.57
CA VAL A 9 6.64 -22.66 14.80
C VAL A 9 7.83 -22.42 15.72
N ASN A 10 8.81 -23.33 15.72
CA ASN A 10 10.02 -23.19 16.54
C ASN A 10 10.96 -22.06 16.08
N SER A 11 10.79 -21.54 14.86
CA SER A 11 11.58 -20.40 14.36
C SER A 11 10.91 -19.05 14.62
N ILE A 12 9.67 -19.04 15.13
CA ILE A 12 8.94 -17.81 15.41
C ILE A 12 9.57 -17.11 16.62
N LYS A 13 9.86 -15.82 16.46
CA LYS A 13 10.31 -14.94 17.55
C LYS A 13 9.32 -13.83 17.74
N GLU A 14 8.84 -13.65 18.96
CA GLU A 14 7.94 -12.57 19.33
C GLU A 14 8.66 -11.57 20.24
N GLU A 15 8.55 -10.30 19.88
CA GLU A 15 9.09 -9.19 20.65
C GLU A 15 7.96 -8.20 20.92
N SER A 16 7.90 -7.68 22.14
CA SER A 16 6.97 -6.63 22.53
C SER A 16 7.75 -5.43 23.06
N PHE A 17 7.21 -4.24 22.81
CA PHE A 17 7.83 -2.98 23.14
C PHE A 17 6.81 -2.06 23.80
N TYR A 18 7.22 -1.37 24.85
CA TYR A 18 6.45 -0.27 25.43
C TYR A 18 6.56 0.98 24.55
N ASP A 19 5.61 1.91 24.64
CA ASP A 19 5.49 3.07 23.74
C ASP A 19 6.79 3.90 23.60
N ASP A 20 7.57 3.98 24.69
CA ASP A 20 8.82 4.73 24.74
C ASP A 20 10.10 3.88 24.63
N ASP A 21 10.00 2.58 24.38
CA ASP A 21 11.19 1.72 24.24
C ASP A 21 12.07 2.23 23.07
N PRO A 22 13.35 2.58 23.31
CA PRO A 22 14.25 3.05 22.26
C PRO A 22 14.65 1.94 21.28
N ARG A 23 14.45 0.68 21.63
CA ARG A 23 14.72 -0.49 20.78
C ARG A 23 13.57 -0.80 19.82
N ALA A 24 12.38 -0.22 20.05
CA ALA A 24 11.21 -0.45 19.22
C ALA A 24 11.48 -0.09 17.75
N PRO A 25 11.36 -1.04 16.82
CA PRO A 25 11.58 -0.78 15.41
C PRO A 25 10.64 0.30 14.87
N ARG A 26 11.16 1.15 13.97
CA ARG A 26 10.34 2.13 13.24
C ARG A 26 9.72 1.47 12.01
N THR A 27 8.41 1.62 11.88
CA THR A 27 7.58 1.17 10.76
C THR A 27 7.02 2.39 10.02
N PRO A 28 6.35 2.22 8.86
CA PRO A 28 5.63 3.32 8.21
C PRO A 28 4.52 3.93 9.08
N TRP A 29 4.01 3.17 10.06
CA TRP A 29 2.87 3.55 10.90
C TRP A 29 3.25 4.01 12.30
N GLY A 30 4.52 3.90 12.70
CA GLY A 30 4.96 4.34 14.02
C GLY A 30 6.11 3.51 14.59
N LYS A 31 6.26 3.51 15.91
CA LYS A 31 7.05 2.49 16.60
C LYS A 31 6.22 1.23 16.71
N ALA A 32 6.82 0.07 16.46
CA ALA A 32 6.17 -1.21 16.70
C ALA A 32 5.98 -1.43 18.21
N GLN A 33 4.80 -1.89 18.60
CA GLN A 33 4.47 -2.39 19.93
C GLN A 33 4.61 -3.92 19.99
N TYR A 34 4.39 -4.60 18.86
CA TYR A 34 4.62 -6.03 18.72
C TYR A 34 5.30 -6.32 17.38
N VAL A 35 6.23 -7.28 17.40
CA VAL A 35 6.90 -7.79 16.21
C VAL A 35 6.94 -9.31 16.31
N THR A 36 6.33 -9.98 15.34
CA THR A 36 6.44 -11.43 15.15
C THR A 36 7.32 -11.71 13.94
N SER A 37 8.47 -12.32 14.15
CA SER A 37 9.40 -12.71 13.10
C SER A 37 9.24 -14.19 12.79
N TYR A 38 8.77 -14.51 11.59
CA TYR A 38 8.54 -15.89 11.14
C TYR A 38 9.81 -16.54 10.59
N CYS A 39 10.63 -15.74 9.89
CA CYS A 39 11.98 -16.07 9.46
C CYS A 39 12.77 -14.78 9.16
N GLU A 40 14.02 -14.92 8.72
CA GLU A 40 14.84 -13.78 8.33
C GLU A 40 14.15 -12.97 7.22
N GLY A 41 13.79 -11.73 7.55
CA GLY A 41 13.17 -10.80 6.62
C GLY A 41 11.68 -11.04 6.34
N LEU A 42 10.99 -11.85 7.14
CA LEU A 42 9.52 -11.94 7.12
C LEU A 42 8.97 -11.67 8.51
N GLN A 43 8.30 -10.53 8.68
CA GLN A 43 7.81 -10.08 9.97
C GLN A 43 6.38 -9.55 9.84
N GLU A 44 5.58 -9.76 10.88
CA GLU A 44 4.32 -9.06 11.10
C GLU A 44 4.53 -8.10 12.28
N VAL A 45 4.02 -6.88 12.14
CA VAL A 45 4.19 -5.82 13.14
C VAL A 45 2.85 -5.22 13.50
N ALA A 46 2.72 -4.83 14.76
CA ALA A 46 1.61 -4.06 15.27
C ALA A 46 2.13 -2.77 15.90
N CYS A 47 1.43 -1.68 15.67
CA CYS A 47 1.68 -0.33 16.16
C CYS A 47 0.37 0.22 16.76
N ALA A 48 0.41 1.42 17.34
CA ALA A 48 -0.77 2.06 17.90
C ALA A 48 -1.83 2.32 16.81
N GLY A 49 -2.87 1.48 16.79
CA GLY A 49 -4.01 1.58 15.87
C GLY A 49 -3.73 1.15 14.43
N HIS A 50 -2.59 0.54 14.15
CA HIS A 50 -2.23 0.09 12.80
C HIS A 50 -1.13 -1.00 12.85
N GLY A 51 -0.89 -1.71 11.77
CA GLY A 51 0.21 -2.67 11.60
C GLY A 51 0.35 -3.15 10.16
N GLY A 52 0.99 -4.32 10.00
CA GLY A 52 1.13 -4.97 8.71
C GLY A 52 2.33 -5.90 8.60
N TRP A 53 2.64 -6.27 7.36
CA TRP A 53 3.72 -7.21 7.04
C TRP A 53 4.96 -6.50 6.51
N ARG A 54 6.14 -6.96 6.94
CA ARG A 54 7.42 -6.63 6.35
C ARG A 54 7.97 -7.83 5.60
N VAL A 55 8.20 -7.68 4.30
CA VAL A 55 8.83 -8.69 3.46
C VAL A 55 10.15 -8.13 2.93
N ALA A 56 11.24 -8.37 3.65
CA ALA A 56 12.60 -7.99 3.31
C ALA A 56 13.44 -9.16 2.76
N ASN A 57 13.00 -10.41 2.97
CA ASN A 57 13.67 -11.59 2.43
C ASN A 57 13.68 -11.57 0.88
N PRO A 58 14.83 -11.61 0.21
CA PRO A 58 14.90 -11.52 -1.25
C PRO A 58 14.13 -12.62 -1.99
N GLU A 59 14.13 -13.85 -1.49
CA GLU A 59 13.47 -14.97 -2.15
C GLU A 59 11.95 -14.88 -2.02
N LEU A 60 11.44 -14.55 -0.83
CA LEU A 60 10.00 -14.32 -0.64
C LEU A 60 9.50 -13.11 -1.44
N ARG A 61 10.30 -12.03 -1.49
CA ARG A 61 9.95 -10.84 -2.30
C ARG A 61 9.81 -11.17 -3.78
N LYS A 62 10.62 -12.09 -4.32
CA LYS A 62 10.56 -12.48 -5.74
C LYS A 62 9.25 -13.19 -6.09
N MET A 63 8.64 -13.89 -5.13
CA MET A 63 7.35 -14.56 -5.31
C MET A 63 6.20 -13.56 -5.54
N ILE A 64 6.33 -12.33 -5.03
CA ILE A 64 5.36 -11.25 -5.24
C ILE A 64 5.68 -10.56 -6.58
N PRO A 65 4.72 -10.42 -7.51
CA PRO A 65 4.95 -9.74 -8.79
C PRO A 65 5.42 -8.31 -8.61
N THR A 66 6.30 -7.86 -9.50
CA THR A 66 6.95 -6.54 -9.42
C THR A 66 5.98 -5.38 -9.23
N VAL A 67 4.78 -5.47 -9.82
CA VAL A 67 3.76 -4.41 -9.73
C VAL A 67 3.15 -4.26 -8.33
N LEU A 68 3.16 -5.33 -7.54
CA LEU A 68 2.67 -5.38 -6.15
C LEU A 68 3.79 -5.43 -5.12
N ARG A 69 5.05 -5.52 -5.56
CA ARG A 69 6.20 -5.75 -4.68
C ARG A 69 6.56 -4.50 -3.88
N LYS A 70 6.51 -4.61 -2.56
CA LYS A 70 6.84 -3.57 -1.57
C LYS A 70 7.70 -4.19 -0.46
N THR A 71 8.17 -3.36 0.47
CA THR A 71 8.82 -3.84 1.71
C THR A 71 7.85 -3.93 2.86
N TRP A 72 6.89 -3.02 2.92
CA TRP A 72 5.85 -2.95 3.93
C TRP A 72 4.48 -3.08 3.25
N TYR A 73 3.60 -3.83 3.88
CA TYR A 73 2.24 -4.12 3.44
C TYR A 73 1.30 -3.85 4.59
N GLU A 74 0.49 -2.81 4.46
CA GLU A 74 -0.61 -2.40 5.33
C GLU A 74 -1.59 -3.56 5.61
N GLU A 75 -2.10 -3.67 6.84
CA GLU A 75 -2.86 -4.83 7.33
C GLU A 75 -4.28 -4.99 6.77
N ASP A 76 -4.99 -3.89 6.55
CA ASP A 76 -6.40 -3.90 6.13
C ASP A 76 -6.56 -4.34 4.68
N CYS A 77 -5.65 -3.91 3.80
CA CYS A 77 -5.73 -4.14 2.36
C CYS A 77 -4.53 -4.91 1.81
N GLU A 78 -3.31 -4.48 2.13
CA GLU A 78 -2.10 -4.97 1.44
C GLU A 78 -1.60 -6.32 1.98
N ALA A 79 -2.01 -6.71 3.19
CA ALA A 79 -1.72 -8.03 3.75
C ALA A 79 -2.21 -9.15 2.83
N TYR A 80 -3.31 -8.95 2.09
CA TYR A 80 -3.78 -9.93 1.10
C TYR A 80 -2.75 -10.23 0.00
N ILE A 81 -1.89 -9.27 -0.35
CA ILE A 81 -0.79 -9.51 -1.30
C ILE A 81 0.17 -10.55 -0.72
N VAL A 82 0.54 -10.38 0.54
CA VAL A 82 1.47 -11.28 1.24
C VAL A 82 0.84 -12.66 1.40
N LEU A 83 -0.39 -12.71 1.92
CA LEU A 83 -1.11 -13.96 2.18
C LEU A 83 -1.40 -14.76 0.89
N PHE A 84 -1.67 -14.09 -0.23
CA PHE A 84 -1.90 -14.76 -1.51
C PHE A 84 -0.60 -15.29 -2.14
N TYR A 85 0.41 -14.44 -2.30
CA TYR A 85 1.64 -14.83 -3.01
C TYR A 85 2.57 -15.70 -2.16
N LEU A 86 2.51 -15.60 -0.84
CA LEU A 86 3.24 -16.47 0.07
C LEU A 86 2.35 -17.57 0.68
N TYR A 87 1.17 -17.81 0.12
CA TYR A 87 0.20 -18.78 0.64
C TYR A 87 0.85 -20.14 0.91
N ASP A 88 1.57 -20.70 -0.07
CA ASP A 88 2.16 -22.04 0.04
C ASP A 88 3.31 -22.12 1.05
N VAL A 89 3.89 -20.97 1.41
CA VAL A 89 4.95 -20.87 2.43
C VAL A 89 4.34 -20.69 3.83
N LEU A 90 3.29 -19.88 3.95
CA LEU A 90 2.68 -19.51 5.23
C LEU A 90 1.60 -20.48 5.70
N LYS A 91 0.85 -21.12 4.78
CA LYS A 91 -0.25 -22.03 5.11
C LYS A 91 0.21 -23.23 5.95
N PRO A 92 1.34 -23.92 5.66
CA PRO A 92 1.83 -25.01 6.51
C PRO A 92 2.14 -24.53 7.93
N LEU A 93 2.72 -23.34 8.09
CA LEU A 93 3.02 -22.75 9.39
C LEU A 93 1.73 -22.49 10.18
N ALA A 94 0.70 -21.91 9.55
CA ALA A 94 -0.59 -21.68 10.20
C ALA A 94 -1.24 -22.98 10.69
N VAL A 95 -1.12 -24.06 9.91
CA VAL A 95 -1.61 -25.40 10.30
C VAL A 95 -0.83 -25.95 11.49
N GLU A 96 0.50 -25.85 11.48
CA GLU A 96 1.34 -26.28 12.60
C GLU A 96 1.01 -25.50 13.88
N MET A 97 0.77 -24.19 13.79
CA MET A 97 0.37 -23.36 14.93
C MET A 97 -0.96 -23.81 15.55
N GLU A 98 -1.98 -24.07 14.73
CA GLU A 98 -3.27 -24.57 15.20
C GLU A 98 -3.12 -25.93 15.89
N GLN A 99 -2.36 -26.85 15.29
CA GLN A 99 -2.15 -28.19 15.82
C GLN A 99 -1.37 -28.22 17.14
N THR A 100 -0.42 -27.31 17.30
CA THR A 100 0.41 -27.18 18.51
C THR A 100 -0.26 -26.34 19.60
N GLY A 101 -1.45 -25.78 19.34
CA GLY A 101 -2.14 -24.88 20.27
C GLY A 101 -1.41 -23.56 20.50
N ASN A 102 -0.48 -23.20 19.62
CA ASN A 102 0.23 -21.93 19.68
C ASN A 102 -0.74 -20.79 19.38
N LYS A 103 -0.64 -19.71 20.15
CA LYS A 103 -1.45 -18.52 19.91
C LYS A 103 -1.04 -17.92 18.57
N PHE A 104 -2.02 -17.58 17.74
CA PHE A 104 -1.76 -16.78 16.56
C PHE A 104 -1.28 -15.39 17.01
N PRO A 105 -0.24 -14.85 16.34
CA PRO A 105 0.27 -13.53 16.63
C PRO A 105 -0.78 -12.46 16.31
N PHE A 106 -0.52 -11.26 16.82
CA PHE A 106 -1.40 -10.11 16.68
C PHE A 106 -1.77 -9.83 15.21
N ALA A 107 -3.00 -9.34 14.99
CA ALA A 107 -3.70 -9.11 13.71
C ALA A 107 -4.38 -10.33 13.05
N GLY A 108 -4.15 -11.57 13.52
CA GLY A 108 -4.93 -12.74 13.06
C GLY A 108 -4.80 -13.04 11.56
N SER A 109 -3.87 -12.38 10.87
CA SER A 109 -3.71 -12.48 9.42
C SER A 109 -3.23 -13.87 9.03
N LEU A 110 -2.32 -14.49 9.81
CA LEU A 110 -1.91 -15.88 9.63
C LEU A 110 -3.06 -16.86 9.88
N ARG A 111 -3.94 -16.57 10.85
CA ARG A 111 -5.13 -17.39 11.14
C ARG A 111 -6.10 -17.40 9.97
N SER A 112 -6.18 -16.31 9.20
CA SER A 112 -7.03 -16.24 8.02
C SER A 112 -6.63 -17.28 6.94
N LEU A 113 -5.37 -17.72 6.91
CA LEU A 113 -4.94 -18.81 6.03
C LEU A 113 -5.63 -20.13 6.36
N LEU A 114 -6.10 -20.34 7.59
CA LEU A 114 -6.90 -21.51 7.96
C LEU A 114 -8.34 -21.43 7.47
N MET A 115 -8.86 -20.21 7.31
CA MET A 115 -10.25 -19.96 6.98
C MET A 115 -10.50 -19.85 5.48
N TYR A 116 -9.49 -19.42 4.72
CA TYR A 116 -9.61 -19.14 3.30
C TYR A 116 -8.66 -19.99 2.46
N SER A 117 -9.15 -20.45 1.31
CA SER A 117 -8.32 -21.06 0.27
C SER A 117 -7.50 -20.00 -0.49
N LYS A 118 -6.50 -20.45 -1.25
CA LYS A 118 -5.69 -19.56 -2.09
C LYS A 118 -6.54 -18.84 -3.13
N GLU A 119 -7.53 -19.53 -3.70
CA GLU A 119 -8.48 -18.99 -4.66
C GLU A 119 -9.33 -17.88 -4.04
N GLN A 120 -9.80 -18.07 -2.81
CA GLN A 120 -10.56 -17.04 -2.08
C GLN A 120 -9.71 -15.80 -1.78
N PHE A 121 -8.41 -15.96 -1.50
CA PHE A 121 -7.48 -14.82 -1.45
C PHE A 121 -7.30 -14.15 -2.83
N GLY A 122 -7.29 -14.94 -3.91
CA GLY A 122 -7.27 -14.43 -5.28
C GLY A 122 -8.46 -13.53 -5.60
N GLU A 123 -9.67 -13.90 -5.17
CA GLU A 123 -10.86 -13.07 -5.33
C GLU A 123 -10.75 -11.75 -4.55
N ARG A 124 -10.22 -11.79 -3.32
CA ARG A 124 -9.94 -10.56 -2.55
C ARG A 124 -8.87 -9.70 -3.21
N MET A 125 -7.85 -10.32 -3.79
CA MET A 125 -6.81 -9.64 -4.55
C MET A 125 -7.39 -8.92 -5.78
N LYS A 126 -8.30 -9.58 -6.50
CA LYS A 126 -9.03 -8.96 -7.62
C LYS A 126 -9.83 -7.75 -7.16
N TYR A 127 -10.55 -7.86 -6.04
CA TYR A 127 -11.34 -6.75 -5.50
C TYR A 127 -10.50 -5.53 -5.09
N TRP A 128 -9.43 -5.74 -4.31
CA TRP A 128 -8.64 -4.63 -3.77
C TRP A 128 -7.57 -4.09 -4.74
N PHE A 129 -7.09 -4.92 -5.66
CA PHE A 129 -5.96 -4.63 -6.56
C PHE A 129 -6.28 -4.93 -8.03
N HIS A 130 -7.50 -4.61 -8.46
CA HIS A 130 -8.07 -5.00 -9.76
C HIS A 130 -7.16 -4.70 -10.95
N ALA A 131 -6.58 -3.50 -11.01
CA ALA A 131 -5.72 -3.09 -12.14
C ALA A 131 -4.39 -3.85 -12.17
N GLU A 132 -3.78 -4.09 -11.00
CA GLU A 132 -2.59 -4.91 -10.87
C GLU A 132 -2.87 -6.38 -11.20
N TRP A 133 -3.98 -6.91 -10.70
CA TRP A 133 -4.45 -8.27 -10.96
C TRP A 133 -4.62 -8.49 -12.45
N ASP A 134 -5.32 -7.59 -13.13
CA ASP A 134 -5.52 -7.64 -14.58
C ASP A 134 -4.21 -7.58 -15.34
N LYS A 135 -3.31 -6.67 -14.95
CA LYS A 135 -1.98 -6.57 -15.56
C LYS A 135 -1.14 -7.85 -15.38
N ILE A 136 -1.21 -8.49 -14.21
CA ILE A 136 -0.48 -9.72 -13.92
C ILE A 136 -1.02 -10.89 -14.75
N ASN A 137 -2.35 -10.98 -14.91
CA ASN A 137 -3.01 -12.09 -15.56
C ASN A 137 -3.31 -11.86 -17.05
N GLY A 138 -3.00 -10.68 -17.60
CA GLY A 138 -3.31 -10.34 -18.99
C GLY A 138 -4.80 -10.19 -19.25
N ILE A 139 -5.57 -9.77 -18.24
CA ILE A 139 -7.02 -9.59 -18.31
C ILE A 139 -7.33 -8.12 -18.59
N GLU A 140 -8.46 -7.88 -19.26
CA GLU A 140 -9.02 -6.55 -19.43
C GLU A 140 -10.47 -6.55 -18.90
N SER A 141 -10.62 -6.10 -17.66
CA SER A 141 -11.95 -5.94 -17.06
C SER A 141 -12.70 -4.77 -17.66
N LYS A 142 -14.01 -4.95 -17.77
CA LYS A 142 -14.99 -4.01 -18.34
C LYS A 142 -15.80 -3.34 -17.24
N ARG A 143 -16.63 -2.36 -17.61
CA ARG A 143 -17.44 -1.61 -16.65
C ARG A 143 -18.34 -2.51 -15.81
N GLU A 144 -18.87 -3.58 -16.39
CA GLU A 144 -19.83 -4.48 -15.73
C GLU A 144 -19.21 -5.30 -14.60
N ASP A 145 -17.87 -5.36 -14.53
CA ASP A 145 -17.13 -6.10 -13.50
C ASP A 145 -17.01 -5.33 -12.17
N PHE A 146 -17.60 -4.12 -12.06
CA PHE A 146 -17.44 -3.22 -10.91
C PHE A 146 -18.78 -2.82 -10.28
N ASP A 147 -18.82 -2.87 -8.95
CA ASP A 147 -19.99 -2.52 -8.14
C ASP A 147 -20.42 -1.05 -8.31
N SER A 148 -19.47 -0.16 -8.65
CA SER A 148 -19.74 1.26 -8.79
C SER A 148 -18.94 1.92 -9.92
N GLU A 149 -19.48 3.03 -10.43
CA GLU A 149 -18.79 3.87 -11.42
C GLU A 149 -17.45 4.39 -10.87
N ARG A 150 -17.45 4.72 -9.57
CA ARG A 150 -16.25 5.21 -8.88
C ARG A 150 -15.13 4.17 -8.89
N ASP A 151 -15.45 2.89 -8.68
CA ASP A 151 -14.44 1.83 -8.65
C ASP A 151 -13.92 1.52 -10.04
N TYR A 152 -14.79 1.53 -11.06
CA TYR A 152 -14.35 1.43 -12.45
C TYR A 152 -13.41 2.57 -12.86
N LEU A 153 -13.74 3.82 -12.51
CA LEU A 153 -12.88 4.97 -12.81
C LEU A 153 -11.53 4.88 -12.08
N ARG A 154 -11.51 4.39 -10.83
CA ARG A 154 -10.26 4.12 -10.08
C ARG A 154 -9.43 3.05 -10.77
N TYR A 155 -10.06 1.99 -11.26
CA TYR A 155 -9.40 0.93 -12.02
C TYR A 155 -8.77 1.46 -13.32
N LEU A 156 -9.51 2.24 -14.12
CA LEU A 156 -8.98 2.85 -15.35
C LEU A 156 -7.78 3.75 -15.06
N GLU A 157 -7.91 4.63 -14.06
CA GLU A 157 -6.83 5.52 -13.62
C GLU A 157 -5.60 4.72 -13.20
N ARG A 158 -5.81 3.62 -12.45
CA ARG A 158 -4.72 2.78 -11.99
C ARG A 158 -4.06 2.03 -13.15
N ARG A 159 -4.82 1.50 -14.11
CA ARG A 159 -4.28 0.87 -15.32
C ARG A 159 -3.42 1.83 -16.13
N GLU A 160 -3.87 3.06 -16.31
CA GLU A 160 -3.09 4.10 -16.99
C GLU A 160 -1.77 4.36 -16.26
N GLN A 161 -1.79 4.50 -14.92
CA GLN A 161 -0.57 4.66 -14.12
C GLN A 161 0.39 3.49 -14.31
N LEU A 162 -0.12 2.25 -14.31
CA LEU A 162 0.67 1.05 -14.48
C LEU A 162 1.25 0.90 -15.89
N ALA A 163 0.61 1.47 -16.91
CA ALA A 163 1.13 1.55 -18.27
C ALA A 163 2.13 2.71 -18.43
N SER A 164 1.95 3.79 -17.69
CA SER A 164 2.81 4.96 -17.75
C SER A 164 4.19 4.68 -17.14
N LYS A 165 5.26 5.03 -17.86
CA LYS A 165 6.63 5.10 -17.31
C LYS A 165 6.89 6.43 -16.58
N ARG A 166 5.87 7.27 -16.41
CA ARG A 166 6.05 8.63 -15.91
C ARG A 166 6.30 8.60 -14.41
N LYS A 167 7.54 8.89 -14.01
CA LYS A 167 7.82 9.24 -12.62
C LYS A 167 7.18 10.60 -12.35
N ALA A 168 6.47 10.73 -11.24
CA ALA A 168 6.02 12.04 -10.79
C ALA A 168 7.24 12.98 -10.68
N PRO A 169 7.18 14.19 -11.24
CA PRO A 169 8.26 15.17 -11.15
C PRO A 169 8.68 15.41 -9.70
N THR A 170 9.99 15.55 -9.47
CA THR A 170 10.49 15.97 -8.16
C THR A 170 10.22 17.46 -7.97
N VAL A 171 9.41 17.77 -6.97
CA VAL A 171 9.04 19.15 -6.59
C VAL A 171 9.77 19.57 -5.32
N GLN A 172 10.19 20.84 -5.27
CA GLN A 172 10.82 21.48 -4.12
C GLN A 172 9.86 22.49 -3.49
N ASP A 173 10.14 22.89 -2.25
CA ASP A 173 9.40 23.97 -1.62
C ASP A 173 9.55 25.25 -2.44
N GLY A 174 8.44 25.94 -2.69
CA GLY A 174 8.42 27.14 -3.52
C GLY A 174 8.16 26.90 -5.02
N ASP A 175 8.32 25.68 -5.54
CA ASP A 175 8.04 25.38 -6.95
C ASP A 175 6.59 25.76 -7.32
N LEU A 176 6.38 26.21 -8.55
CA LEU A 176 5.04 26.43 -9.10
C LEU A 176 4.66 25.24 -9.98
N ILE A 177 3.46 24.71 -9.77
CA ILE A 177 2.87 23.68 -10.62
C ILE A 177 1.84 24.33 -11.52
N LEU A 178 2.07 24.24 -12.83
CA LEU A 178 1.18 24.75 -13.86
C LEU A 178 0.48 23.57 -14.53
N PHE A 179 -0.84 23.48 -14.44
CA PHE A 179 -1.58 22.49 -15.20
C PHE A 179 -1.68 22.92 -16.67
N LYS A 180 -1.55 21.97 -17.59
CA LYS A 180 -1.72 22.26 -19.03
C LYS A 180 -3.15 22.67 -19.38
N GLU A 181 -4.11 22.13 -18.63
CA GLU A 181 -5.51 22.49 -18.72
C GLU A 181 -6.00 22.81 -17.31
N PRO A 182 -6.77 23.88 -17.11
CA PRO A 182 -7.32 24.20 -15.82
C PRO A 182 -8.23 23.07 -15.30
N PHE A 183 -8.10 22.76 -14.01
CA PHE A 183 -8.88 21.71 -13.38
C PHE A 183 -10.09 22.30 -12.65
N SER A 184 -11.29 21.93 -13.09
CA SER A 184 -12.53 22.33 -12.45
C SER A 184 -13.00 21.33 -11.39
N PHE A 185 -13.47 21.82 -10.24
CA PHE A 185 -14.08 21.02 -9.18
C PHE A 185 -15.17 21.79 -8.44
N ASN A 186 -16.15 21.08 -7.87
CA ASN A 186 -17.25 21.70 -7.14
C ASN A 186 -17.04 21.57 -5.62
N ILE A 187 -17.17 22.68 -4.89
CA ILE A 187 -17.22 22.70 -3.43
C ILE A 187 -18.41 23.53 -2.99
N GLY A 188 -19.33 22.92 -2.25
CA GLY A 188 -20.50 23.60 -1.71
C GLY A 188 -21.43 24.17 -2.78
N GLY A 189 -21.54 23.50 -3.94
CA GLY A 189 -22.40 23.93 -5.04
C GLY A 189 -21.79 25.00 -5.96
N ARG A 190 -20.57 25.47 -5.68
CA ARG A 190 -19.83 26.39 -6.56
C ARG A 190 -18.77 25.63 -7.33
N GLU A 191 -18.70 25.90 -8.63
CA GLU A 191 -17.63 25.44 -9.51
C GLU A 191 -16.39 26.32 -9.35
N TRP A 192 -15.24 25.69 -9.29
CA TRP A 192 -13.94 26.31 -9.09
C TRP A 192 -12.98 25.79 -10.13
N GLU A 193 -12.12 26.65 -10.65
CA GLU A 193 -11.11 26.31 -11.64
C GLU A 193 -9.71 26.59 -11.08
N LEU A 194 -8.80 25.64 -11.23
CA LEU A 194 -7.43 25.72 -10.76
C LEU A 194 -6.46 25.46 -11.90
N SER A 195 -5.75 26.51 -12.32
CA SER A 195 -4.71 26.45 -13.35
C SER A 195 -3.30 26.28 -12.76
N GLU A 196 -3.07 26.78 -11.54
CA GLU A 196 -1.76 26.76 -10.91
C GLU A 196 -1.80 26.70 -9.38
N PHE A 197 -0.73 26.21 -8.77
CA PHE A 197 -0.52 26.36 -7.32
C PHE A 197 0.97 26.33 -6.96
N LYS A 198 1.28 26.93 -5.82
CA LYS A 198 2.63 26.92 -5.23
C LYS A 198 2.80 25.74 -4.29
N VAL A 199 3.92 25.05 -4.43
CA VAL A 199 4.33 23.96 -3.55
C VAL A 199 4.79 24.56 -2.22
N VAL A 200 4.16 24.11 -1.13
CA VAL A 200 4.53 24.48 0.24
C VAL A 200 4.84 23.20 1.02
N LYS A 201 6.10 23.00 1.38
CA LYS A 201 6.54 21.83 2.13
C LYS A 201 6.31 22.05 3.62
N GLN A 202 5.49 21.20 4.24
CA GLN A 202 5.34 21.15 5.70
C GLN A 202 5.83 19.78 6.19
N GLY A 203 7.09 19.73 6.63
CA GLY A 203 7.74 18.50 7.05
C GLY A 203 7.98 17.52 5.90
N ARG A 204 7.47 16.28 6.02
CA ARG A 204 7.51 15.27 4.94
C ARG A 204 6.35 15.39 3.95
N SER A 205 5.36 16.22 4.26
CA SER A 205 4.15 16.38 3.46
C SER A 205 4.27 17.58 2.53
N VAL A 206 3.80 17.42 1.30
CA VAL A 206 3.70 18.51 0.34
C VAL A 206 2.28 19.06 0.41
N LYS A 207 2.13 20.32 0.80
CA LYS A 207 0.87 21.07 0.72
C LYS A 207 0.92 22.00 -0.49
N PHE A 208 -0.25 22.44 -0.93
CA PHE A 208 -0.38 23.38 -2.02
C PHE A 208 -1.10 24.60 -1.52
N LYS A 209 -0.54 25.76 -1.84
CA LYS A 209 -1.23 27.02 -1.64
C LYS A 209 -1.61 27.51 -3.03
N SER A 210 -2.89 27.78 -3.24
CA SER A 210 -3.30 28.49 -4.44
C SER A 210 -2.57 29.83 -4.48
N THR A 211 -2.09 30.23 -5.65
CA THR A 211 -1.57 31.59 -5.86
C THR A 211 -2.69 32.62 -5.78
N ASN A 212 -3.95 32.19 -5.94
CA ASN A 212 -5.13 32.99 -5.71
C ASN A 212 -5.51 32.92 -4.22
N GLU A 213 -5.37 34.04 -3.50
CA GLU A 213 -5.52 34.15 -2.03
C GLU A 213 -6.88 33.69 -1.48
N LYS A 214 -7.87 33.49 -2.36
CA LYS A 214 -9.20 32.95 -2.03
C LYS A 214 -9.19 31.50 -1.54
N PHE A 215 -8.06 30.77 -1.61
CA PHE A 215 -7.94 29.36 -1.24
C PHE A 215 -6.76 29.06 -0.30
N PRO A 216 -6.86 29.40 1.01
CA PRO A 216 -5.77 29.14 1.95
C PRO A 216 -5.58 27.66 2.31
N TRP A 217 -6.57 26.79 1.99
CA TRP A 217 -6.68 25.42 2.51
C TRP A 217 -6.93 24.35 1.43
N LEU A 218 -6.27 24.43 0.27
CA LEU A 218 -6.16 23.29 -0.66
C LEU A 218 -5.22 22.21 -0.07
N ALA A 219 -5.57 21.73 1.11
CA ALA A 219 -4.95 20.60 1.76
C ALA A 219 -5.54 19.34 1.10
N HIS A 220 -4.67 18.51 0.54
CA HIS A 220 -4.99 17.17 0.04
C HIS A 220 -5.66 17.09 -1.33
N LEU A 221 -5.22 17.87 -2.32
CA LEU A 221 -5.21 17.32 -3.67
C LEU A 221 -4.25 16.12 -3.64
N THR A 222 -4.75 14.89 -3.49
CA THR A 222 -3.92 13.68 -3.55
C THR A 222 -3.67 13.24 -5.00
N ASN A 223 -4.44 13.79 -5.95
CA ASN A 223 -4.44 13.41 -7.35
C ASN A 223 -3.75 14.41 -8.31
N TRP A 224 -3.24 15.56 -7.86
CA TRP A 224 -2.57 16.51 -8.79
C TRP A 224 -1.35 15.88 -9.48
N ARG A 225 -0.62 14.99 -8.77
CA ARG A 225 0.54 14.26 -9.32
C ARG A 225 0.17 13.38 -10.50
N LYS A 226 -1.12 13.13 -10.71
CA LYS A 226 -1.66 12.27 -11.77
C LYS A 226 -2.09 13.06 -13.01
N ARG A 227 -1.96 14.39 -13.02
CA ARG A 227 -2.32 15.25 -14.16
C ARG A 227 -1.10 15.66 -14.97
N GLN A 228 -1.34 16.20 -16.16
CA GLN A 228 -0.28 16.85 -16.92
C GLN A 228 -0.04 18.24 -16.36
N PHE A 229 1.16 18.44 -15.83
CA PHE A 229 1.60 19.73 -15.35
C PHE A 229 3.07 19.94 -15.66
N GLU A 230 3.47 21.20 -15.64
CA GLU A 230 4.84 21.65 -15.73
C GLU A 230 5.26 22.20 -14.37
N VAL A 231 6.51 21.92 -13.99
CA VAL A 231 7.10 22.43 -12.76
C VAL A 231 7.97 23.62 -13.12
N VAL A 232 7.56 24.82 -12.75
CA VAL A 232 8.39 26.02 -12.88
C VAL A 232 9.20 26.14 -11.60
N LYS A 233 10.51 25.93 -11.71
CA LYS A 233 11.46 26.08 -10.61
C LYS A 233 11.60 27.55 -10.25
N GLN A 234 11.52 27.89 -8.96
CA GLN A 234 12.01 29.19 -8.52
C GLN A 234 13.54 29.14 -8.54
N ASN A 235 14.15 30.07 -9.28
CA ASN A 235 15.59 30.35 -9.19
C ASN A 235 15.91 31.03 -7.85
#